data_AF-A0A917NVY6-F1
#
_entry.id   AF-A0A917NVY6-F1
#
_cell.length_a   1.000
_cell.length_b   1.000
_cell.length_c   1.000
_cell.angle_alpha   90.00
_cell.angle_beta   90.00
_cell.angle_gamma   90.00
#
_symmetry.space_group_name_H-M   'P 1'
#
loop_
_entity.id
_entity.type
_entity.pdbx_description
1 polymer ?
#
loop_
_entity_poly.entity_id
_entity_poly.type
_entity_poly.pdbx_seq_one_letter_code
_entity_poly.pdbx_strand_id
1 'polypeptide(L)'
;MEEATMSDRSTTAKPVALDETQQLRTAEKVDRPATHFDGPHDVATDSELSEGQKREALDTLEQDARQLSDAAAEGMSGGERSNLDDVLDAKAGLAGTRKDAAQLAEGWTDRLAPLIRKHPASSLAAAAIAGICLGMSIRR
;
A
#
# COMPACT_ATOMS: atom_id res chain seq x y z
N MET A 1 47.36 -8.04 38.38
CA MET A 1 47.78 -8.27 36.98
C MET A 1 46.93 -9.43 36.50
N GLU A 2 45.87 -9.30 35.73
CA GLU A 2 45.30 -8.25 34.85
C GLU A 2 43.81 -8.67 34.73
N GLU A 3 42.81 -7.88 35.13
CA GLU A 3 42.05 -6.95 34.25
C GLU A 3 42.08 -7.28 32.75
N ALA A 4 40.97 -7.84 32.24
CA ALA A 4 40.60 -7.79 30.81
C ALA A 4 39.07 -7.99 30.64
N THR A 5 38.36 -6.88 30.79
CA THR A 5 37.35 -6.36 29.84
C THR A 5 36.37 -7.35 29.19
N MET A 6 35.11 -7.24 29.63
CA MET A 6 34.03 -6.66 28.80
C MET A 6 33.96 -7.15 27.34
N SER A 7 33.05 -8.08 27.07
CA SER A 7 32.44 -8.22 25.74
C SER A 7 30.93 -8.16 25.89
N ASP A 8 30.49 -6.91 26.00
CA ASP A 8 29.16 -6.43 25.73
C ASP A 8 28.64 -7.08 24.45
N ARG A 9 27.86 -8.16 24.58
CA ARG A 9 27.01 -8.60 23.47
C ARG A 9 25.81 -7.69 23.47
N SER A 10 26.02 -6.57 22.80
CA SER A 10 25.02 -5.62 22.35
C SER A 10 23.68 -6.31 22.18
N THR A 11 22.76 -5.93 23.07
CA THR A 11 21.33 -5.98 22.80
C THR A 11 21.13 -5.33 21.43
N THR A 12 20.89 -6.16 20.40
CA THR A 12 20.27 -5.68 19.17
C THR A 12 18.85 -5.28 19.60
N ALA A 13 18.70 -4.02 19.98
CA ALA A 13 17.41 -3.42 20.21
C ALA A 13 16.70 -3.39 18.86
N LYS A 14 15.91 -4.43 18.58
CA LYS A 14 14.87 -4.38 17.55
C LYS A 14 13.96 -3.18 17.89
N PRO A 15 13.80 -2.17 17.02
CA PRO A 15 12.74 -1.20 17.19
C PRO A 15 11.43 -1.85 16.69
N VAL A 16 10.94 -2.90 17.37
CA VAL A 16 9.78 -3.70 16.93
C VAL A 16 8.46 -3.27 17.60
N ALA A 17 8.49 -2.42 18.63
CA ALA A 17 7.28 -2.12 19.39
C ALA A 17 6.29 -1.14 18.70
N LEU A 18 6.73 -0.34 17.71
CA LEU A 18 5.84 0.60 17.01
C LEU A 18 5.16 -0.02 15.78
N ASP A 19 5.80 -1.01 15.16
CA ASP A 19 5.37 -1.65 13.92
C ASP A 19 4.18 -2.61 14.15
N GLU A 20 4.21 -3.38 15.26
CA GLU A 20 3.13 -4.33 15.60
C GLU A 20 1.78 -3.64 15.82
N THR A 21 1.78 -2.48 16.48
CA THR A 21 0.54 -1.72 16.75
C THR A 21 -0.06 -1.13 15.48
N GLN A 22 0.77 -0.74 14.51
CA GLN A 22 0.32 -0.20 13.23
C GLN A 22 -0.22 -1.32 12.34
N GLN A 23 0.46 -2.46 12.27
CA GLN A 23 -0.02 -3.63 11.54
C GLN A 23 -1.38 -4.11 12.07
N LEU A 24 -1.57 -4.18 13.39
CA LEU A 24 -2.87 -4.54 13.99
C LEU A 24 -3.98 -3.57 13.59
N ARG A 25 -3.73 -2.25 13.62
CA ARG A 25 -4.72 -1.24 13.19
C ARG A 25 -5.08 -1.38 11.72
N THR A 26 -4.08 -1.59 10.85
CA THR A 26 -4.34 -1.80 9.42
C THR A 26 -5.04 -3.12 9.14
N ALA A 27 -4.75 -4.18 9.91
CA ALA A 27 -5.44 -5.45 9.79
C ALA A 27 -6.92 -5.33 10.20
N GLU A 28 -7.22 -4.59 11.27
CA GLU A 28 -8.59 -4.35 11.71
C GLU A 28 -9.41 -3.54 10.70
N LYS A 29 -8.76 -2.55 10.05
CA LYS A 29 -9.33 -1.81 8.92
C LYS A 29 -9.65 -2.69 7.70
N VAL A 30 -8.91 -3.79 7.51
CA VAL A 30 -9.10 -4.72 6.39
C VAL A 30 -10.14 -5.79 6.70
N ASP A 31 -10.14 -6.33 7.92
CA ASP A 31 -11.06 -7.37 8.35
C ASP A 31 -12.47 -6.82 8.61
N ARG A 32 -12.56 -5.59 9.15
CA ARG A 32 -13.82 -4.92 9.48
C ARG A 32 -13.92 -3.52 8.88
N PRO A 33 -13.87 -3.38 7.55
CA PRO A 33 -13.82 -2.08 6.89
C PRO A 33 -15.06 -1.22 7.20
N ALA A 34 -16.25 -1.84 7.30
CA ALA A 34 -17.49 -1.15 7.61
C ALA A 34 -17.53 -0.47 9.00
N THR A 35 -16.62 -0.82 9.92
CA THR A 35 -16.53 -0.13 11.23
C THR A 35 -15.54 1.04 11.24
N HIS A 36 -14.67 1.12 10.25
CA HIS A 36 -13.57 2.09 10.19
C HIS A 36 -13.76 3.12 9.07
N PHE A 37 -14.61 2.84 8.08
CA PHE A 37 -14.85 3.67 6.92
C PHE A 37 -16.34 3.92 6.73
N ASP A 38 -16.70 5.14 6.33
CA ASP A 38 -18.08 5.51 6.04
C ASP A 38 -18.53 4.99 4.67
N GLY A 39 -17.59 4.81 3.74
CA GLY A 39 -17.88 4.23 2.43
C GLY A 39 -16.68 3.62 1.70
N PRO A 40 -16.95 2.90 0.59
CA PRO A 40 -15.91 2.22 -0.19
C PRO A 40 -14.87 3.17 -0.80
N HIS A 41 -15.24 4.42 -1.07
CA HIS A 41 -14.29 5.43 -1.56
C HIS A 41 -13.24 5.81 -0.51
N ASP A 42 -13.57 5.77 0.77
CA ASP A 42 -12.62 6.08 1.85
C ASP A 42 -11.55 4.99 1.93
N VAL A 43 -11.95 3.73 1.78
CA VAL A 43 -11.01 2.59 1.69
C VAL A 43 -10.05 2.75 0.51
N ALA A 44 -10.56 3.15 -0.66
CA ALA A 44 -9.73 3.32 -1.85
C ALA A 44 -8.72 4.47 -1.71
N THR A 45 -9.06 5.51 -0.96
CA THR A 45 -8.23 6.71 -0.77
C THR A 45 -7.33 6.67 0.47
N ASP A 46 -7.58 5.76 1.42
CA ASP A 46 -6.82 5.62 2.66
C ASP A 46 -5.31 5.45 2.39
N SER A 47 -4.47 6.28 3.02
CA SER A 47 -3.01 6.25 2.83
C SER A 47 -2.28 5.25 3.73
N GLU A 48 -2.94 4.76 4.78
CA GLU A 48 -2.40 3.78 5.73
C GLU A 48 -2.51 2.35 5.17
N LEU A 49 -3.46 2.09 4.26
CA LEU A 49 -3.61 0.82 3.57
C LEU A 49 -2.74 0.74 2.30
N SER A 50 -2.02 -0.37 2.14
CA SER A 50 -1.39 -0.72 0.87
C SER A 50 -2.43 -1.09 -0.20
N GLU A 51 -2.07 -1.05 -1.48
CA GLU A 51 -3.00 -1.47 -2.56
C GLU A 51 -3.54 -2.91 -2.41
N GLY A 52 -2.76 -3.80 -1.79
CA GLY A 52 -3.20 -5.16 -1.48
C GLY A 52 -4.32 -5.15 -0.45
N GLN A 53 -4.07 -4.46 0.66
CA GLN A 53 -5.02 -4.30 1.78
C GLN A 53 -6.29 -3.56 1.36
N LYS A 54 -6.19 -2.53 0.51
CA LYS A 54 -7.36 -1.83 -0.04
C LYS A 54 -8.26 -2.76 -0.84
N ARG A 55 -7.67 -3.65 -1.64
CA ARG A 55 -8.44 -4.63 -2.42
C ARG A 55 -9.15 -5.61 -1.50
N GLU A 56 -8.44 -6.12 -0.51
CA GLU A 56 -9.01 -7.07 0.47
C GLU A 56 -10.15 -6.43 1.27
N ALA A 57 -9.97 -5.20 1.77
CA ALA A 57 -11.02 -4.45 2.44
C ALA A 57 -12.24 -4.22 1.53
N LEU A 58 -12.04 -3.88 0.26
CA LEU A 58 -13.12 -3.72 -0.71
C LEU A 58 -13.76 -5.06 -1.12
N ASP A 59 -13.02 -6.17 -1.09
CA ASP A 59 -13.57 -7.52 -1.30
C ASP A 59 -14.53 -7.88 -0.16
N THR A 60 -14.16 -7.59 1.10
CA THR A 60 -15.04 -7.76 2.26
C THR A 60 -16.30 -6.90 2.14
N LEU A 61 -16.16 -5.61 1.81
CA LEU A 61 -17.32 -4.72 1.60
C LEU A 61 -18.23 -5.19 0.47
N GLU A 62 -17.68 -5.77 -0.61
CA GLU A 62 -18.49 -6.29 -1.70
C GLU A 62 -19.35 -7.48 -1.25
N GLN A 63 -18.80 -8.37 -0.42
CA GLN A 63 -19.55 -9.50 0.10
C GLN A 63 -20.70 -9.04 0.99
N ASP A 64 -20.44 -8.11 1.90
CA ASP A 64 -21.46 -7.52 2.76
C ASP A 64 -22.55 -6.82 1.94
N ALA A 65 -22.14 -6.02 0.94
CA ALA A 65 -23.05 -5.33 0.03
C ALA A 65 -23.93 -6.30 -0.76
N ARG A 66 -23.38 -7.43 -1.24
CA ARG A 66 -24.16 -8.47 -1.92
C ARG A 66 -25.20 -9.09 -0.99
N GLN A 67 -24.82 -9.42 0.24
CA GLN A 67 -25.75 -9.96 1.23
C GLN A 67 -26.87 -8.96 1.57
N LEU A 68 -26.54 -7.68 1.73
CA LEU A 68 -27.52 -6.62 1.93
C LEU A 68 -28.44 -6.46 0.71
N SER A 69 -27.91 -6.60 -0.50
CA SER A 69 -28.69 -6.54 -1.73
C SER A 69 -29.68 -7.69 -1.82
N ASP A 70 -29.26 -8.91 -1.50
CA ASP A 70 -30.13 -10.09 -1.48
C ASP A 70 -31.21 -9.94 -0.39
N ALA A 71 -30.82 -9.51 0.81
CA ALA A 71 -31.76 -9.21 1.89
C ALA A 71 -32.75 -8.10 1.49
N ALA A 72 -32.31 -7.08 0.76
CA ALA A 72 -33.19 -6.02 0.24
C ALA A 72 -34.17 -6.55 -0.80
N ALA A 73 -33.72 -7.43 -1.69
CA ALA A 73 -34.56 -8.10 -2.68
C ALA A 73 -35.62 -8.99 -2.02
N GLU A 74 -35.31 -9.61 -0.88
CA GLU A 74 -36.24 -10.40 -0.07
C GLU A 74 -37.10 -9.55 0.88
N GLY A 75 -36.91 -8.23 0.90
CA GLY A 75 -37.67 -7.30 1.76
C GLY A 75 -37.26 -7.30 3.24
N MET A 76 -36.06 -7.78 3.56
CA MET A 76 -35.51 -7.90 4.91
C MET A 76 -34.47 -6.83 5.29
N SER A 77 -34.03 -5.97 4.36
CA SER A 77 -32.98 -4.98 4.62
C SER A 77 -33.39 -3.79 5.49
N GLY A 78 -34.66 -3.70 5.92
CA GLY A 78 -35.14 -2.60 6.76
C GLY A 78 -35.03 -1.20 6.11
N GLY A 79 -34.82 -1.12 4.80
CA GLY A 79 -34.64 0.14 4.06
C GLY A 79 -33.18 0.58 3.88
N GLU A 80 -32.21 -0.20 4.35
CA GLU A 80 -30.80 0.04 4.11
C GLU A 80 -30.42 -0.23 2.64
N ARG A 81 -29.53 0.60 2.09
CA ARG A 81 -28.99 0.44 0.73
C ARG A 81 -27.76 -0.47 0.79
N SER A 82 -27.62 -1.35 -0.19
CA SER A 82 -26.48 -2.28 -0.27
C SER A 82 -25.15 -1.60 -0.62
N ASN A 83 -25.16 -0.43 -1.26
CA ASN A 83 -23.97 0.28 -1.78
C ASN A 83 -23.06 -0.60 -2.66
N LEU A 84 -23.61 -1.66 -3.26
CA LEU A 84 -22.85 -2.60 -4.09
C LEU A 84 -22.21 -1.91 -5.30
N ASP A 85 -22.93 -1.00 -5.94
CA ASP A 85 -22.44 -0.24 -7.09
C ASP A 85 -21.22 0.62 -6.72
N ASP A 86 -21.27 1.32 -5.58
CA ASP A 86 -20.17 2.16 -5.10
C ASP A 86 -18.91 1.34 -4.79
N VAL A 87 -19.07 0.13 -4.25
CA VAL A 87 -17.96 -0.79 -3.99
C VAL A 87 -17.31 -1.24 -5.30
N LEU A 88 -18.11 -1.59 -6.31
CA LEU A 88 -17.60 -2.02 -7.62
C LEU A 88 -16.86 -0.89 -8.34
N ASP A 89 -17.38 0.34 -8.26
CA ASP A 89 -16.74 1.52 -8.82
C ASP A 89 -15.39 1.83 -8.13
N ALA A 90 -15.33 1.75 -6.80
CA ALA A 90 -14.09 1.92 -6.05
C ALA A 90 -13.03 0.87 -6.44
N LYS A 91 -13.44 -0.39 -6.62
CA LYS A 91 -12.55 -1.48 -7.08
C LYS A 91 -12.07 -1.27 -8.51
N ALA A 92 -12.94 -0.82 -9.40
CA ALA A 92 -12.58 -0.50 -10.78
C ALA A 92 -11.53 0.62 -10.84
N GLY A 93 -11.68 1.65 -10.00
CA GLY A 93 -10.70 2.73 -9.84
C GLY A 93 -9.31 2.22 -9.46
N LEU A 94 -9.22 1.31 -8.48
CA LEU A 94 -7.94 0.70 -8.06
C LEU A 94 -7.32 -0.21 -9.13
N ALA A 95 -8.12 -0.82 -10.00
CA ALA A 95 -7.62 -1.62 -11.11
C ALA A 95 -7.05 -0.74 -12.25
N GLY A 96 -7.61 0.45 -12.44
CA GLY A 96 -7.13 1.44 -13.40
C GLY A 96 -5.73 1.97 -13.07
N THR A 97 -5.52 2.39 -11.82
CA THR A 97 -4.23 2.99 -11.38
C THR A 97 -3.02 2.08 -11.62
N ARG A 98 -3.17 0.77 -11.38
CA ARG A 98 -2.10 -0.21 -11.64
C ARG A 98 -1.80 -0.35 -13.13
N LYS A 99 -2.84 -0.39 -13.97
CA LYS A 99 -2.67 -0.52 -15.43
C LYS A 99 -2.02 0.73 -16.00
N ASP A 100 -2.39 1.90 -15.52
CA ASP A 100 -1.77 3.17 -15.91
C ASP A 100 -0.29 3.22 -15.50
N ALA A 101 0.04 2.79 -14.28
CA ALA A 101 1.43 2.73 -13.82
C ALA A 101 2.28 1.75 -14.67
N ALA A 102 1.73 0.58 -15.01
CA ALA A 102 2.39 -0.37 -15.90
C ALA A 102 2.55 0.18 -17.33
N GLN A 103 1.54 0.88 -17.85
CA GLN A 103 1.57 1.46 -19.20
C GLN A 103 2.55 2.63 -19.31
N LEU A 104 2.71 3.42 -18.24
CA LEU A 104 3.75 4.45 -18.13
C LEU A 104 5.17 3.84 -18.02
N ALA A 105 5.29 2.67 -17.39
CA ALA A 105 6.55 1.95 -17.25
C ALA A 105 7.01 1.23 -18.54
N GLU A 106 6.14 1.03 -19.53
CA GLU A 106 6.55 0.46 -20.83
C GLU A 106 6.88 1.53 -21.89
N GLY A 107 6.41 2.78 -21.72
CA GLY A 107 6.66 3.87 -22.68
C GLY A 107 7.88 4.76 -22.40
N TRP A 108 8.52 4.64 -21.24
CA TRP A 108 9.65 5.52 -20.88
C TRP A 108 10.97 5.12 -21.54
N THR A 109 11.17 3.83 -21.84
CA THR A 109 12.39 3.32 -22.48
C THR A 109 12.53 3.82 -23.92
N ASP A 110 11.43 3.84 -24.68
CA ASP A 110 11.41 4.35 -26.06
C ASP A 110 11.64 5.87 -26.15
N ARG A 111 11.25 6.63 -25.12
CA ARG A 111 11.45 8.09 -25.08
C ARG A 111 12.89 8.51 -24.74
N LEU A 112 13.67 7.67 -24.05
CA LEU A 112 15.07 7.97 -23.69
C LEU A 112 16.10 7.35 -24.66
N ALA A 113 15.68 6.43 -25.53
CA ALA A 113 16.53 5.79 -26.53
C ALA A 113 17.38 6.75 -27.41
N PRO A 114 16.90 7.92 -27.88
CA PRO A 114 17.72 8.80 -28.71
C PRO A 114 18.80 9.57 -27.92
N LEU A 115 18.73 9.64 -26.59
CA LEU A 115 19.72 10.36 -25.76
C LEU A 115 21.00 9.55 -25.50
N ILE A 116 20.94 8.21 -25.58
CA ILE A 116 22.07 7.32 -25.30
C ILE A 116 23.02 7.19 -26.51
N ARG A 117 22.54 7.43 -27.73
CA ARG A 117 23.32 7.17 -28.95
C ARG A 117 24.41 8.21 -29.26
N LYS A 118 24.46 9.35 -28.54
CA LYS A 118 25.37 10.46 -28.93
C LYS A 118 26.80 10.39 -28.36
N HIS A 119 27.14 9.47 -27.46
CA HIS A 119 28.50 9.36 -26.90
C HIS A 119 28.95 7.90 -26.68
N PRO A 120 29.74 7.29 -27.61
CA PRO A 120 30.16 5.89 -27.49
C PRO A 120 31.40 5.64 -26.61
N ALA A 121 31.83 6.59 -25.78
CA ALA A 121 32.95 6.36 -24.87
C ALA A 121 32.76 7.15 -23.59
N SER A 122 32.74 6.44 -22.45
CA SER A 122 32.70 6.96 -21.07
C SER A 122 31.29 7.16 -20.47
N SER A 123 30.67 6.09 -19.97
CA SER A 123 29.94 6.16 -18.70
C SER A 123 29.64 4.77 -18.15
N LEU A 124 30.41 4.38 -17.12
CA LEU A 124 29.99 3.44 -16.09
C LEU A 124 28.88 4.13 -15.28
N ALA A 125 27.62 3.94 -15.65
CA ALA A 125 26.47 4.32 -14.82
C ALA A 125 25.36 3.26 -14.91
N ALA A 126 25.76 1.99 -14.83
CA ALA A 126 24.89 0.95 -14.32
C ALA A 126 24.89 1.06 -12.79
N ALA A 127 23.95 1.82 -12.21
CA ALA A 127 23.45 1.79 -10.83
C ALA A 127 23.03 3.20 -10.36
N ALA A 128 21.82 3.62 -10.72
CA ALA A 128 21.11 4.68 -10.00
C ALA A 128 19.61 4.32 -9.90
N ILE A 129 19.36 3.08 -9.46
CA ILE A 129 18.15 2.74 -8.71
C ILE A 129 18.59 2.83 -7.24
N ALA A 130 17.83 3.56 -6.42
CA ALA A 130 18.09 3.93 -5.02
C ALA A 130 18.88 5.24 -4.84
N GLY A 131 18.18 6.37 -4.88
CA GLY A 131 18.79 7.69 -4.74
C GLY A 131 17.92 8.79 -4.14
N ILE A 132 16.94 8.50 -3.27
CA ILE A 132 16.38 9.48 -2.30
C ILE A 132 15.89 8.71 -1.06
N CYS A 133 16.68 8.73 0.02
CA CYS A 133 16.26 8.71 1.44
C CYS A 133 17.45 8.36 2.37
N LEU A 134 18.56 9.12 2.30
CA LEU A 134 19.54 9.16 3.38
C LEU A 134 19.64 10.60 3.91
N GLY A 135 18.61 11.01 4.65
CA GLY A 135 18.57 12.27 5.37
C GLY A 135 19.09 12.09 6.80
N MET A 136 20.38 12.36 6.98
CA MET A 136 20.94 13.21 8.05
C MET A 136 20.40 13.06 9.49
N SER A 137 21.19 12.46 10.40
CA SER A 137 21.39 13.01 11.76
C SER A 137 22.61 12.39 12.45
N ILE A 138 23.76 13.03 12.21
CA ILE A 138 24.87 13.10 13.16
C ILE A 138 24.56 14.23 14.15
N ARG A 139 24.58 13.94 15.45
CA ARG A 139 24.82 14.90 16.54
C ARG A 139 24.98 14.08 17.84
N ARG A 140 25.93 14.33 18.73
CA ARG A 140 27.29 14.91 18.71
C ARG A 140 27.94 14.37 19.98
#